data_AF-A0A1V5WYQ2-F1
#
_entry.id   AF-A0A1V5WYQ2-F1
#
_cell.length_a   1.000
_cell.length_b   1.000
_cell.length_c   1.000
_cell.angle_alpha   90.00
_cell.angle_beta   90.00
_cell.angle_gamma   90.00
#
_symmetry.space_group_name_H-M   'P 1'
#
loop_
_entity.id
_entity.type
_entity.pdbx_description
1 polymer ?
#
loop_
_entity_poly.entity_id
_entity_poly.type
_entity_poly.pdbx_seq_one_letter_code
_entity_poly.pdbx_strand_id
1 'polypeptide(L)'
;MKYEAKNVGGVATSTPTGNPWVSINQTNSISACSALGSGYHLITNAEWTSLARHLAAQPSNWSTGIVGSGVLSRGYSASTTNASDGFQNTAVAPNTGPGYEYNTGVNTVGSSGVFSLKRTHNLANGKTIWDLAGNVWEWNSDICTQGSGAGNWYNSAWIEWSDANLDDYERPTAGPSPLYTSTQNAGRYYGCTATGNGLIRGGDWRYGLDSGLFTATLSDLPSSTRTNIGFRCAR
;
A
#
# COMPACT_ATOMS: atom_id res chain seq x y z
N MET A 1 -9.80 4.18 7.03
CA MET A 1 -10.48 5.02 6.01
C MET A 1 -10.80 4.18 4.77
N LYS A 2 -11.78 4.58 3.95
CA LYS A 2 -12.14 3.87 2.70
C LYS A 2 -11.21 4.24 1.53
N TYR A 3 -10.82 5.50 1.48
CA TYR A 3 -9.92 6.09 0.49
C TYR A 3 -8.66 6.58 1.21
N GLU A 4 -7.56 6.77 0.48
CA GLU A 4 -6.40 7.53 0.97
C GLU A 4 -6.88 8.91 1.46
N ALA A 5 -6.24 9.43 2.51
CA ALA A 5 -6.64 10.71 3.09
C ALA A 5 -6.51 11.85 2.07
N LYS A 6 -7.51 12.73 2.06
CA LYS A 6 -7.53 13.98 1.29
C LYS A 6 -7.41 15.16 2.26
N ASN A 7 -6.76 16.24 1.81
CA ASN A 7 -6.71 17.48 2.58
C ASN A 7 -7.95 18.32 2.28
N VAL A 8 -8.93 18.31 3.19
CA VAL A 8 -10.12 19.16 3.08
C VAL A 8 -10.07 20.18 4.20
N GLY A 9 -9.55 21.37 3.89
CA GLY A 9 -9.42 22.46 4.86
C GLY A 9 -8.50 22.14 6.05
N GLY A 10 -7.45 21.35 5.84
CA GLY A 10 -6.53 20.89 6.89
C GLY A 10 -6.97 19.63 7.62
N VAL A 11 -8.12 19.05 7.27
CA VAL A 11 -8.68 17.86 7.91
C VAL A 11 -8.50 16.63 7.03
N ALA A 12 -7.92 15.56 7.59
CA ALA A 12 -7.74 14.28 6.92
C ALA A 12 -9.10 13.62 6.62
N THR A 13 -9.53 13.69 5.36
CA THR A 13 -10.88 13.29 4.96
C THR A 13 -10.85 12.10 4.00
N SER A 14 -11.64 11.06 4.29
CA SER A 14 -11.79 9.89 3.42
C SER A 14 -12.93 10.10 2.42
N THR A 15 -12.61 10.67 1.26
CA THR A 15 -13.57 10.98 0.19
C THR A 15 -13.01 10.58 -1.19
N PRO A 16 -13.86 10.19 -2.17
CA PRO A 16 -13.40 9.94 -3.54
C PRO A 16 -12.89 11.20 -4.27
N THR A 17 -13.34 12.38 -3.86
CA THR A 17 -13.03 13.64 -4.55
C THR A 17 -11.66 14.20 -4.16
N GLY A 18 -10.86 14.56 -5.15
CA GLY A 18 -9.57 15.21 -4.98
C GLY A 18 -8.37 14.26 -4.89
N ASN A 19 -7.18 14.84 -4.95
CA ASN A 19 -5.93 14.09 -4.93
C ASN A 19 -5.55 13.66 -3.51
N PRO A 20 -4.84 12.53 -3.33
CA PRO A 20 -4.32 12.12 -2.03
C PRO A 20 -3.51 13.25 -1.38
N TRP A 21 -3.62 13.37 -0.06
CA TRP A 21 -2.80 14.31 0.71
C TRP A 21 -1.38 13.76 0.83
N VAL A 22 -0.55 14.17 -0.12
CA VAL A 22 0.88 13.83 -0.20
C VAL A 22 1.76 14.99 0.29
N SER A 23 3.09 14.83 0.20
CA SER A 23 4.07 15.81 0.70
C SER A 23 3.88 16.11 2.18
N ILE A 24 3.54 15.07 2.92
CA ILE A 24 3.34 15.08 4.37
C ILE A 24 4.26 14.03 4.98
N ASN A 25 4.83 14.34 6.15
CA ASN A 25 5.71 13.44 6.87
C ASN A 25 4.93 12.56 7.86
N GLN A 26 5.56 11.55 8.44
CA GLN A 26 4.90 10.60 9.34
C GLN A 26 4.30 11.31 10.56
N THR A 27 5.07 12.19 11.20
CA THR A 27 4.64 12.94 12.40
C THR A 27 3.40 13.81 12.15
N ASN A 28 3.34 14.49 11.01
CA ASN A 28 2.18 15.29 10.62
C ASN A 28 1.00 14.41 10.24
N SER A 29 1.24 13.24 9.64
CA SER A 29 0.19 12.25 9.34
C SER A 29 -0.46 11.70 10.63
N ILE A 30 0.36 11.38 11.64
CA ILE A 30 -0.10 11.00 13.00
C ILE A 30 -0.97 12.11 13.60
N SER A 31 -0.49 13.36 13.53
CA SER A 31 -1.20 14.52 14.08
C SER A 31 -2.53 14.76 13.36
N ALA A 32 -2.54 14.68 12.02
CA ALA A 32 -3.73 14.86 11.20
C ALA A 32 -4.80 13.80 11.49
N CYS A 33 -4.39 12.54 11.70
CA CYS A 33 -5.31 11.48 12.09
C CYS A 33 -5.83 11.63 13.52
N SER A 34 -4.96 11.94 14.47
CA SER A 34 -5.35 12.11 15.88
C SER A 34 -6.33 13.29 16.08
N ALA A 35 -6.21 14.32 15.23
CA ALA A 35 -7.11 15.47 15.23
C ALA A 35 -8.56 15.14 14.82
N LEU A 36 -8.82 13.97 14.23
CA LEU A 36 -10.19 13.52 13.90
C LEU A 36 -11.00 13.14 15.15
N GLY A 37 -10.34 13.01 16.31
CA GLY A 37 -10.97 12.78 17.60
C GLY A 37 -10.55 11.48 18.26
N SER A 38 -11.17 11.19 19.40
CA SER A 38 -10.80 10.03 20.23
C SER A 38 -10.85 8.70 19.47
N GLY A 39 -9.75 7.94 19.57
CA GLY A 39 -9.56 6.64 18.93
C GLY A 39 -9.00 6.69 17.52
N TYR A 40 -9.04 7.83 16.83
CA TYR A 40 -8.40 7.94 15.52
C TYR A 40 -6.89 8.00 15.64
N HIS A 41 -6.21 7.33 14.73
CA HIS A 41 -4.76 7.28 14.65
C HIS A 41 -4.30 7.02 13.21
N LEU A 42 -3.03 7.28 12.92
CA LEU A 42 -2.42 6.83 11.67
C LEU A 42 -2.40 5.30 11.68
N ILE A 43 -2.76 4.66 10.56
CA ILE A 43 -2.82 3.19 10.50
C ILE A 43 -1.50 2.56 10.97
N THR A 44 -1.60 1.55 11.83
CA THR A 44 -0.46 0.78 12.35
C THR A 44 -0.06 -0.35 11.42
N ASN A 45 1.13 -0.95 11.60
CA ASN A 45 1.54 -2.06 10.73
C ASN A 45 0.67 -3.29 11.00
N ALA A 46 0.30 -3.50 12.26
CA ALA A 46 -0.59 -4.58 12.67
C ALA A 46 -1.96 -4.47 11.97
N GLU A 47 -2.54 -3.28 11.92
CA GLU A 47 -3.81 -3.03 11.22
C GLU A 47 -3.68 -3.18 9.72
N TRP A 48 -2.63 -2.59 9.11
CA TRP A 48 -2.40 -2.74 7.67
C TRP A 48 -2.26 -4.20 7.29
N THR A 49 -1.45 -4.96 8.03
CA THR A 49 -1.15 -6.36 7.72
C THR A 49 -2.35 -7.26 7.98
N SER A 50 -3.12 -7.01 9.04
CA SER A 50 -4.40 -7.68 9.29
C SER A 50 -5.38 -7.43 8.12
N LEU A 51 -5.53 -6.18 7.70
CA LEU A 51 -6.37 -5.81 6.57
C LEU A 51 -5.87 -6.44 5.25
N ALA A 52 -4.57 -6.38 4.95
CA ALA A 52 -3.99 -6.95 3.75
C ALA A 52 -4.18 -8.48 3.68
N ARG A 53 -3.97 -9.20 4.78
CA ARG A 53 -4.24 -10.65 4.88
C ARG A 53 -5.71 -10.97 4.73
N HIS A 54 -6.59 -10.18 5.35
CA HIS A 54 -8.04 -10.32 5.19
C HIS A 54 -8.47 -10.17 3.74
N LEU A 55 -7.94 -9.15 3.04
CA LEU A 55 -8.22 -8.91 1.62
C LEU A 55 -7.67 -10.04 0.74
N ALA A 56 -6.46 -10.53 1.01
CA ALA A 56 -5.88 -11.65 0.29
C ALA A 56 -6.63 -12.97 0.54
N ALA A 57 -7.36 -13.10 1.66
CA ALA A 57 -8.23 -14.24 1.93
C ALA A 57 -9.58 -14.17 1.19
N GLN A 58 -9.91 -13.06 0.51
CA GLN A 58 -11.19 -12.95 -0.22
C GLN A 58 -11.03 -13.39 -1.68
N PRO A 59 -11.81 -14.39 -2.15
CA PRO A 59 -11.73 -14.86 -3.54
C PRO A 59 -11.96 -13.75 -4.57
N SER A 60 -12.81 -12.76 -4.26
CA SER A 60 -13.12 -11.61 -5.13
C SER A 60 -11.93 -10.67 -5.40
N ASN A 61 -10.84 -10.81 -4.65
CA ASN A 61 -9.62 -10.02 -4.81
C ASN A 61 -8.55 -10.75 -5.64
N TRP A 62 -8.86 -11.95 -6.15
CA TRP A 62 -8.00 -12.73 -7.04
C TRP A 62 -8.54 -12.77 -8.47
N SER A 63 -7.64 -12.71 -9.45
CA SER A 63 -8.01 -12.62 -10.87
C SER A 63 -8.81 -13.82 -11.38
N THR A 64 -8.63 -14.99 -10.75
CA THR A 64 -9.36 -16.22 -11.10
C THR A 64 -10.58 -16.45 -10.21
N GLY A 65 -10.83 -15.58 -9.22
CA GLY A 65 -11.85 -15.82 -8.22
C GLY A 65 -11.51 -16.93 -7.23
N ILE A 66 -10.26 -17.41 -7.18
CA ILE A 66 -9.79 -18.47 -6.28
C ILE A 66 -8.58 -17.93 -5.50
N VAL A 67 -8.64 -18.02 -4.17
CA VAL A 67 -7.55 -17.58 -3.29
C VAL A 67 -6.24 -18.28 -3.63
N GLY A 68 -5.17 -17.52 -3.81
CA GLY A 68 -3.83 -18.03 -4.15
C GLY A 68 -3.63 -18.37 -5.63
N SER A 69 -4.64 -18.21 -6.48
CA SER A 69 -4.56 -18.53 -7.90
C SER A 69 -4.65 -17.27 -8.77
N GLY A 70 -3.77 -17.17 -9.77
CA GLY A 70 -3.61 -15.95 -10.55
C GLY A 70 -2.94 -14.86 -9.74
N VAL A 71 -3.46 -13.63 -9.81
CA VAL A 71 -2.86 -12.47 -9.16
C VAL A 71 -3.85 -11.72 -8.27
N LEU A 72 -3.33 -11.13 -7.20
CA LEU A 72 -3.96 -10.01 -6.51
C LEU A 72 -3.91 -8.77 -7.41
N SER A 73 -4.75 -7.79 -7.09
CA SER A 73 -4.61 -6.49 -7.72
C SER A 73 -3.59 -5.62 -7.01
N ARG A 74 -2.68 -5.01 -7.78
CA ARG A 74 -1.68 -4.03 -7.33
C ARG A 74 -2.12 -2.58 -7.60
N GLY A 75 -3.38 -2.40 -8.00
CA GLY A 75 -4.03 -1.11 -8.14
C GLY A 75 -3.41 -0.22 -9.21
N TYR A 76 -3.44 1.09 -8.97
CA TYR A 76 -2.92 2.08 -9.89
C TYR A 76 -1.39 2.09 -9.78
N SER A 77 -0.71 1.10 -10.35
CA SER A 77 0.75 0.98 -10.36
C SER A 77 1.21 0.26 -11.62
N ALA A 78 1.00 0.93 -12.75
CA ALA A 78 1.49 0.46 -14.04
C ALA A 78 2.95 0.86 -14.22
N SER A 79 3.76 -0.09 -14.70
CA SER A 79 5.18 0.13 -14.95
C SER A 79 5.64 -0.63 -16.19
N THR A 80 6.59 -0.03 -16.93
CA THR A 80 7.34 -0.71 -17.99
C THR A 80 8.71 -1.20 -17.51
N THR A 81 9.16 -0.73 -16.34
CA THR A 81 10.48 -1.05 -15.77
C THR A 81 10.36 -2.14 -14.73
N ASN A 82 9.44 -1.98 -13.77
CA ASN A 82 9.26 -2.91 -12.64
C ASN A 82 8.05 -3.84 -12.87
N ALA A 83 7.45 -3.78 -14.05
CA ALA A 83 6.43 -4.67 -14.58
C ALA A 83 6.49 -4.63 -16.11
N SER A 84 5.72 -5.49 -16.78
CA SER A 84 5.60 -5.51 -18.25
C SER A 84 4.21 -5.07 -18.70
N ASP A 85 3.72 -3.94 -18.16
CA ASP A 85 2.32 -3.51 -18.35
C ASP A 85 2.06 -2.78 -19.67
N GLY A 86 3.10 -2.52 -20.45
CA GLY A 86 3.02 -1.80 -21.73
C GLY A 86 2.89 -0.27 -21.58
N PHE A 87 2.62 0.23 -20.38
CA PHE A 87 2.63 1.66 -20.06
C PHE A 87 3.04 1.92 -18.61
N GLN A 88 3.36 3.18 -18.30
CA GLN A 88 3.76 3.61 -16.97
C GLN A 88 3.06 4.91 -16.60
N ASN A 89 2.54 5.01 -15.37
CA ASN A 89 1.98 6.27 -14.88
C ASN A 89 3.09 7.22 -14.42
N THR A 90 2.78 8.50 -14.44
CA THR A 90 3.71 9.57 -14.03
C THR A 90 3.15 10.48 -12.95
N ALA A 91 1.87 10.31 -12.60
CA ALA A 91 1.18 11.04 -11.55
C ALA A 91 0.12 10.16 -10.88
N VAL A 92 -0.41 10.61 -9.74
CA VAL A 92 -1.56 10.00 -9.05
C VAL A 92 -2.76 9.79 -10.00
N ALA A 93 -3.63 8.85 -9.65
CA ALA A 93 -4.87 8.62 -10.35
C ALA A 93 -5.70 9.93 -10.43
N PRO A 94 -6.20 10.31 -11.62
CA PRO A 94 -6.89 11.60 -11.81
C PRO A 94 -8.27 11.63 -11.14
N ASN A 95 -8.89 10.47 -10.93
CA ASN A 95 -10.17 10.31 -10.29
C ASN A 95 -10.19 9.05 -9.44
N THR A 96 -10.91 9.06 -8.32
CA THR A 96 -11.15 7.90 -7.46
C THR A 96 -12.65 7.76 -7.21
N GLY A 97 -13.15 6.53 -7.06
CA GLY A 97 -14.57 6.27 -6.83
C GLY A 97 -15.26 5.51 -7.97
N PRO A 98 -16.56 5.22 -7.83
CA PRO A 98 -17.29 4.39 -8.79
C PRO A 98 -17.15 4.88 -10.24
N GLY A 99 -16.84 3.96 -11.16
CA GLY A 99 -16.55 4.27 -12.57
C GLY A 99 -15.07 4.45 -12.89
N TYR A 100 -14.19 4.40 -11.89
CA TYR A 100 -12.74 4.57 -12.00
C TYR A 100 -11.94 3.41 -11.39
N GLU A 101 -12.55 2.22 -11.34
CA GLU A 101 -12.02 1.02 -10.67
C GLU A 101 -10.73 0.48 -11.27
N TYR A 102 -10.36 0.86 -12.50
CA TYR A 102 -9.20 0.31 -13.19
C TYR A 102 -8.29 1.41 -13.71
N ASN A 103 -6.98 1.18 -13.65
CA ASN A 103 -6.03 1.94 -14.46
C ASN A 103 -5.99 1.34 -15.87
N THR A 104 -6.37 2.14 -16.87
CA THR A 104 -6.65 1.68 -18.24
C THR A 104 -5.65 2.20 -19.27
N GLY A 105 -4.69 3.02 -18.85
CA GLY A 105 -3.63 3.59 -19.67
C GLY A 105 -2.84 4.62 -18.88
N VAL A 106 -1.87 5.29 -19.54
CA VAL A 106 -1.04 6.32 -18.89
C VAL A 106 -1.93 7.37 -18.24
N ASN A 107 -1.84 7.49 -16.92
CA ASN A 107 -2.60 8.44 -16.13
C ASN A 107 -4.12 8.43 -16.36
N THR A 108 -4.68 7.27 -16.73
CA THR A 108 -6.08 7.13 -17.15
C THR A 108 -6.77 6.04 -16.34
N VAL A 109 -8.02 6.29 -15.97
CA VAL A 109 -8.85 5.35 -15.20
C VAL A 109 -10.21 5.13 -15.86
N GLY A 110 -10.82 3.99 -15.59
CA GLY A 110 -12.14 3.64 -16.11
C GLY A 110 -12.82 2.51 -15.32
N SER A 111 -14.05 2.20 -15.71
CA SER A 111 -14.92 1.24 -15.00
C SER A 111 -14.58 -0.23 -15.27
N SER A 112 -13.74 -0.49 -16.27
CA SER A 112 -13.31 -1.84 -16.67
C SER A 112 -11.86 -1.81 -17.16
N GLY A 113 -11.12 -2.87 -16.93
CA GLY A 113 -9.73 -3.00 -17.38
C GLY A 113 -9.11 -4.33 -16.97
N VAL A 114 -7.78 -4.38 -16.98
CA VAL A 114 -7.02 -5.59 -16.58
C VAL A 114 -7.05 -5.75 -15.06
N PHE A 115 -7.28 -6.97 -14.59
CA PHE A 115 -7.45 -7.27 -13.16
C PHE A 115 -6.27 -6.82 -12.30
N SER A 116 -5.03 -6.98 -12.78
CA SER A 116 -3.82 -6.59 -12.04
C SER A 116 -3.80 -5.10 -11.68
N LEU A 117 -4.48 -4.26 -12.46
CA LEU A 117 -4.55 -2.81 -12.31
C LEU A 117 -5.89 -2.31 -11.76
N LYS A 118 -6.66 -3.20 -11.12
CA LYS A 118 -7.89 -2.90 -10.39
C LYS A 118 -7.57 -2.20 -9.05
N ARG A 119 -8.13 -1.03 -8.84
CA ARG A 119 -7.82 -0.10 -7.75
C ARG A 119 -8.58 -0.35 -6.46
N THR A 120 -9.31 -1.46 -6.39
CA THR A 120 -10.24 -1.75 -5.30
C THR A 120 -10.08 -3.16 -4.80
N HIS A 121 -10.19 -3.33 -3.48
CA HIS A 121 -10.26 -4.63 -2.82
C HIS A 121 -11.54 -4.72 -1.99
N ASN A 122 -12.20 -5.86 -2.05
CA ASN A 122 -13.44 -6.14 -1.35
C ASN A 122 -13.17 -6.83 -0.01
N LEU A 123 -13.89 -6.40 1.01
CA LEU A 123 -13.90 -7.01 2.33
C LEU A 123 -15.05 -8.03 2.41
N ALA A 124 -14.91 -9.04 3.28
CA ALA A 124 -15.95 -10.05 3.52
C ALA A 124 -17.34 -9.47 3.89
N ASN A 125 -17.40 -8.27 4.46
CA ASN A 125 -18.65 -7.58 4.80
C ASN A 125 -19.28 -6.81 3.62
N GLY A 126 -18.82 -7.06 2.40
CA GLY A 126 -19.31 -6.40 1.18
C GLY A 126 -18.88 -4.94 1.01
N LYS A 127 -18.05 -4.40 1.91
CA LYS A 127 -17.44 -3.08 1.73
C LYS A 127 -16.22 -3.19 0.82
N THR A 128 -15.82 -2.05 0.28
CA THR A 128 -14.68 -1.94 -0.64
C THR A 128 -13.73 -0.88 -0.11
N ILE A 129 -12.44 -1.16 -0.18
CA ILE A 129 -11.37 -0.20 0.05
C ILE A 129 -10.69 0.16 -1.28
N TRP A 130 -10.28 1.41 -1.40
CA TRP A 130 -9.64 1.95 -2.59
C TRP A 130 -8.16 2.19 -2.35
N ASP A 131 -7.38 1.99 -3.42
CA ASP A 131 -5.98 2.40 -3.54
C ASP A 131 -5.15 2.00 -2.30
N LEU A 132 -5.38 0.80 -1.74
CA LEU A 132 -4.55 0.25 -0.66
C LEU A 132 -3.24 -0.34 -1.21
N ALA A 133 -3.26 -0.75 -2.48
CA ALA A 133 -2.08 -1.10 -3.26
C ALA A 133 -2.00 -0.15 -4.45
N GLY A 134 -0.82 0.41 -4.71
CA GLY A 134 -0.62 1.42 -5.73
C GLY A 134 -1.31 2.76 -5.43
N ASN A 135 -1.30 3.64 -6.43
CA ASN A 135 -1.56 5.07 -6.36
C ASN A 135 -0.48 5.84 -5.60
N VAL A 136 -0.55 5.99 -4.28
CA VAL A 136 0.54 6.57 -3.49
C VAL A 136 1.00 5.64 -2.40
N TRP A 137 2.28 5.76 -2.05
CA TRP A 137 2.79 5.18 -0.83
C TRP A 137 2.06 5.76 0.38
N GLU A 138 1.95 4.98 1.45
CA GLU A 138 1.32 5.45 2.66
C GLU A 138 2.20 5.28 3.88
N TRP A 139 2.38 6.38 4.62
CA TRP A 139 2.95 6.33 5.95
C TRP A 139 2.11 5.42 6.85
N ASN A 140 2.83 4.64 7.64
CA ASN A 140 2.31 3.91 8.78
C ASN A 140 2.78 4.58 10.07
N SER A 141 2.19 4.29 11.24
CA SER A 141 2.67 4.82 12.52
C SER A 141 3.99 4.21 13.00
N ASP A 142 4.35 3.05 12.47
CA ASP A 142 5.45 2.25 13.00
C ASP A 142 6.80 2.71 12.43
N ILE A 143 7.87 2.44 13.19
CA ILE A 143 9.27 2.65 12.79
C ILE A 143 10.04 1.33 12.92
N CYS A 144 11.19 1.21 12.26
CA CYS A 144 12.04 0.04 12.38
C CYS A 144 13.23 0.23 13.33
N THR A 145 13.65 -0.87 13.94
CA THR A 145 15.01 -1.07 14.44
C THR A 145 15.75 -1.92 13.43
N GLN A 146 16.89 -1.47 12.90
CA GLN A 146 17.67 -2.26 11.95
C GLN A 146 18.36 -3.43 12.66
N GLY A 147 18.32 -4.62 12.06
CA GLY A 147 19.06 -5.79 12.54
C GLY A 147 18.50 -7.09 11.99
N SER A 148 18.64 -8.16 12.76
CA SER A 148 18.03 -9.47 12.48
C SER A 148 17.39 -10.04 13.76
N GLY A 149 16.51 -11.02 13.61
CA GLY A 149 15.78 -11.61 14.72
C GLY A 149 14.55 -10.81 15.13
N ALA A 150 13.76 -11.39 16.05
CA ALA A 150 12.52 -10.80 16.52
C ALA A 150 12.69 -9.35 17.02
N GLY A 151 11.88 -8.44 16.47
CA GLY A 151 11.88 -7.01 16.80
C GLY A 151 12.82 -6.17 15.95
N ASN A 152 13.66 -6.79 15.12
CA ASN A 152 14.56 -6.09 14.21
C ASN A 152 14.16 -6.36 12.76
N TRP A 153 14.30 -5.33 11.93
CA TRP A 153 14.02 -5.39 10.51
C TRP A 153 15.32 -5.53 9.72
N TYR A 154 15.36 -6.55 8.87
CA TYR A 154 16.44 -6.90 7.99
C TYR A 154 16.71 -5.77 6.99
N ASN A 155 17.97 -5.40 6.82
CA ASN A 155 18.38 -4.40 5.84
C ASN A 155 18.62 -5.06 4.49
N SER A 156 17.90 -4.61 3.46
CA SER A 156 18.05 -5.09 2.10
C SER A 156 17.56 -4.03 1.11
N ALA A 157 17.97 -4.18 -0.14
CA ALA A 157 17.27 -3.57 -1.27
C ALA A 157 15.93 -4.31 -1.52
N TRP A 158 15.36 -4.18 -2.72
CA TRP A 158 14.14 -4.92 -3.07
C TRP A 158 14.36 -6.42 -3.15
N ILE A 159 13.74 -7.17 -2.25
CA ILE A 159 13.73 -8.64 -2.22
C ILE A 159 12.31 -9.19 -2.15
N GLU A 160 12.15 -10.45 -2.55
CA GLU A 160 10.86 -11.14 -2.48
C GLU A 160 10.51 -11.56 -1.07
N TRP A 161 9.21 -11.63 -0.78
CA TRP A 161 8.73 -12.18 0.48
C TRP A 161 9.15 -13.64 0.73
N SER A 162 9.56 -14.37 -0.31
CA SER A 162 10.09 -15.74 -0.21
C SER A 162 11.55 -15.81 0.24
N ASP A 163 12.22 -14.68 0.43
CA ASP A 163 13.59 -14.66 0.94
C ASP A 163 13.63 -15.18 2.39
N ALA A 164 14.59 -16.07 2.66
CA ALA A 164 14.73 -16.75 3.94
C ALA A 164 15.11 -15.80 5.10
N ASN A 165 15.70 -14.65 4.78
CA ASN A 165 16.03 -13.63 5.79
C ASN A 165 14.79 -12.93 6.35
N LEU A 166 13.61 -13.13 5.73
CA LEU A 166 12.35 -12.51 6.15
C LEU A 166 11.47 -13.44 7.00
N ASP A 167 11.93 -14.67 7.25
CA ASP A 167 11.20 -15.72 7.95
C ASP A 167 10.92 -15.41 9.43
N ASP A 168 11.85 -14.71 10.08
CA ASP A 168 11.90 -14.58 11.53
C ASP A 168 10.97 -13.48 12.07
N TYR A 169 10.93 -12.31 11.42
CA TYR A 169 10.21 -11.16 11.93
C TYR A 169 9.35 -10.44 10.88
N GLU A 170 9.90 -10.13 9.70
CA GLU A 170 9.24 -9.26 8.71
C GLU A 170 8.01 -9.94 8.11
N ARG A 171 8.13 -11.20 7.69
CA ARG A 171 7.00 -11.89 7.07
C ARG A 171 5.89 -12.18 8.08
N PRO A 172 6.16 -12.66 9.31
CA PRO A 172 5.13 -12.76 10.35
C PRO A 172 4.45 -11.42 10.68
N THR A 173 5.20 -10.31 10.69
CA THR A 173 4.70 -9.01 11.17
C THR A 173 4.10 -8.12 10.08
N ALA A 174 4.59 -8.21 8.84
CA ALA A 174 4.19 -7.33 7.73
C ALA A 174 3.93 -8.04 6.40
N GLY A 175 4.44 -9.26 6.24
CA GLY A 175 4.34 -10.00 4.99
C GLY A 175 3.05 -10.80 4.80
N PRO A 176 2.92 -11.41 3.62
CA PRO A 176 1.79 -12.27 3.29
C PRO A 176 1.83 -13.58 4.08
N SER A 177 0.63 -14.07 4.43
CA SER A 177 0.41 -15.40 5.00
C SER A 177 -0.94 -15.92 4.49
N PRO A 178 -0.99 -16.96 3.63
CA PRO A 178 0.11 -17.76 3.06
C PRO A 178 1.15 -16.94 2.27
N LEU A 179 2.30 -17.55 1.97
CA LEU A 179 3.37 -16.88 1.21
C LEU A 179 2.90 -16.53 -0.21
N TYR A 180 2.97 -15.25 -0.55
CA TYR A 180 2.75 -14.71 -1.90
C TYR A 180 3.91 -13.80 -2.27
N THR A 181 4.28 -13.77 -3.54
CA THR A 181 5.41 -12.98 -4.06
C THR A 181 4.93 -11.98 -5.11
N SER A 182 5.86 -11.26 -5.73
CA SER A 182 5.58 -10.43 -6.90
C SER A 182 4.89 -11.20 -8.04
N THR A 183 5.07 -12.53 -8.12
CA THR A 183 4.36 -13.37 -9.11
C THR A 183 2.83 -13.35 -8.94
N GLN A 184 2.33 -13.12 -7.73
CA GLN A 184 0.91 -12.91 -7.44
C GLN A 184 0.56 -11.41 -7.24
N ASN A 185 1.43 -10.47 -7.62
CA ASN A 185 1.30 -9.03 -7.33
C ASN A 185 1.16 -8.72 -5.82
N ALA A 186 1.78 -9.50 -4.93
CA ALA A 186 1.69 -9.26 -3.50
C ALA A 186 2.48 -8.01 -3.06
N GLY A 187 3.41 -7.55 -3.89
CA GLY A 187 4.40 -6.55 -3.54
C GLY A 187 5.69 -7.17 -3.01
N ARG A 188 6.67 -6.33 -2.69
CA ARG A 188 8.01 -6.75 -2.27
C ARG A 188 8.46 -6.01 -1.00
N TYR A 189 9.60 -6.43 -0.46
CA TYR A 189 10.18 -5.85 0.74
C TYR A 189 11.42 -5.03 0.40
N TYR A 190 11.53 -3.82 0.98
CA TYR A 190 12.75 -3.02 1.01
C TYR A 190 13.09 -2.69 2.46
N GLY A 191 14.28 -3.11 2.87
CA GLY A 191 14.62 -3.22 4.28
C GLY A 191 14.85 -1.93 5.04
N CYS A 192 15.00 -2.08 6.36
CA CYS A 192 15.32 -0.99 7.26
C CYS A 192 16.76 -0.53 7.04
N THR A 193 16.94 0.59 6.33
CA THR A 193 18.28 1.10 5.99
C THR A 193 18.96 1.80 7.16
N ALA A 194 18.18 2.29 8.13
CA ALA A 194 18.66 2.84 9.39
C ALA A 194 17.58 2.71 10.49
N THR A 195 18.01 2.41 11.72
CA THR A 195 17.11 2.44 12.88
C THR A 195 16.42 3.80 13.00
N GLY A 196 15.10 3.77 13.19
CA GLY A 196 14.25 4.95 13.27
C GLY A 196 13.55 5.32 11.96
N ASN A 197 13.85 4.65 10.83
CA ASN A 197 13.09 4.87 9.60
C ASN A 197 11.62 4.47 9.78
N GLY A 198 10.73 5.25 9.18
CA GLY A 198 9.29 5.01 9.23
C GLY A 198 8.85 3.97 8.21
N LEU A 199 7.87 3.16 8.60
CA LEU A 199 7.27 2.17 7.71
C LEU A 199 6.35 2.85 6.71
N ILE A 200 6.53 2.48 5.45
CA ILE A 200 5.73 2.94 4.32
C ILE A 200 5.21 1.71 3.55
N ARG A 201 3.94 1.76 3.12
CA ARG A 201 3.22 0.60 2.55
C ARG A 201 2.54 0.91 1.20
N GLY A 202 2.18 -0.15 0.47
CA GLY A 202 1.25 -0.10 -0.69
C GLY A 202 1.88 0.09 -2.07
N GLY A 203 2.88 0.97 -2.19
CA GLY A 203 3.49 1.32 -3.48
C GLY A 203 2.88 2.56 -4.13
N ASP A 204 3.63 3.23 -5.01
CA ASP A 204 3.09 4.34 -5.82
C ASP A 204 2.78 3.94 -7.27
N TRP A 205 2.27 4.91 -8.02
CA TRP A 205 1.82 4.81 -9.40
C TRP A 205 2.79 4.22 -10.44
N ARG A 206 4.10 4.14 -10.17
CA ARG A 206 5.12 3.68 -11.14
C ARG A 206 5.89 2.41 -10.74
N TYR A 207 5.64 1.85 -9.56
CA TYR A 207 6.46 0.77 -9.00
C TYR A 207 6.10 -0.65 -9.46
N GLY A 208 5.03 -0.83 -10.24
CA GLY A 208 4.73 -2.13 -10.86
C GLY A 208 4.65 -3.26 -9.83
N LEU A 209 5.42 -4.32 -10.03
CA LEU A 209 5.45 -5.49 -9.15
C LEU A 209 6.06 -5.23 -7.77
N ASP A 210 6.77 -4.12 -7.58
CA ASP A 210 7.19 -3.72 -6.24
C ASP A 210 6.00 -3.16 -5.42
N SER A 211 4.87 -2.80 -6.07
CA SER A 211 3.62 -2.39 -5.40
C SER A 211 2.69 -3.57 -5.14
N GLY A 212 1.87 -3.46 -4.09
CA GLY A 212 1.01 -4.55 -3.65
C GLY A 212 0.53 -4.37 -2.21
N LEU A 213 -0.44 -5.19 -1.83
CA LEU A 213 -1.05 -5.17 -0.49
C LEU A 213 -0.02 -5.37 0.64
N PHE A 214 1.04 -6.12 0.36
CA PHE A 214 2.07 -6.46 1.32
C PHE A 214 3.38 -5.71 1.10
N THR A 215 3.45 -4.76 0.16
CA THR A 215 4.70 -3.99 -0.02
C THR A 215 5.08 -3.24 1.24
N ALA A 216 6.34 -3.37 1.66
CA ALA A 216 6.92 -2.60 2.76
C ALA A 216 8.23 -1.94 2.32
N THR A 217 8.41 -0.67 2.68
CA THR A 217 9.72 0.00 2.61
C THR A 217 10.01 0.76 3.91
N LEU A 218 11.26 0.68 4.34
CA LEU A 218 11.78 1.26 5.59
C LEU A 218 13.06 2.06 5.31
N SER A 219 13.01 2.90 4.29
CA SER A 219 14.18 3.63 3.77
C SER A 219 14.15 5.14 4.03
N ASP A 220 13.04 5.67 4.54
CA ASP A 220 12.83 7.10 4.78
C ASP A 220 12.69 7.41 6.27
N LEU A 221 13.28 8.53 6.70
CA LEU A 221 13.09 9.06 8.04
C LEU A 221 11.64 9.55 8.22
N PRO A 222 11.07 9.47 9.44
CA PRO A 222 9.74 10.00 9.77
C PRO A 222 9.52 11.48 9.42
N SER A 223 10.60 12.26 9.28
CA SER A 223 10.57 13.68 8.91
C SER A 223 10.52 13.91 7.39
N SER A 224 10.79 12.89 6.58
CA SER A 224 10.80 12.98 5.12
C SER A 224 9.42 13.33 4.56
N THR A 225 9.41 14.13 3.50
CA THR A 225 8.21 14.39 2.70
C THR A 225 8.51 14.02 1.25
N ARG A 226 7.56 13.37 0.58
CA ARG A 226 7.64 13.11 -0.86
C ARG A 226 6.28 13.33 -1.51
N THR A 227 6.30 13.70 -2.79
CA THR A 227 5.10 13.95 -3.60
C THR A 227 4.29 12.69 -3.91
N ASN A 228 4.82 11.53 -3.57
CA ASN A 228 4.23 10.21 -3.80
C ASN A 228 3.97 9.45 -2.48
N ILE A 229 4.11 10.10 -1.31
CA ILE A 229 3.76 9.51 -0.01
C ILE A 229 2.64 10.32 0.63
N GLY A 230 1.52 9.65 0.89
CA GLY A 230 0.38 10.12 1.68
C GLY A 230 0.15 9.23 2.91
N PHE A 231 -1.11 9.05 3.29
CA PHE A 231 -1.49 8.28 4.48
C PHE A 231 -2.98 7.94 4.51
N ARG A 232 -3.36 7.06 5.43
CA ARG A 232 -4.76 6.83 5.83
C ARG A 232 -4.88 6.67 7.34
N CYS A 233 -5.99 7.15 7.88
CA CYS A 233 -6.29 7.00 9.30
C CYS A 233 -7.09 5.71 9.57
N ALA A 234 -6.88 5.14 10.75
CA ALA A 234 -7.62 4.03 11.33
C ALA A 234 -8.29 4.46 12.65
N ARG A 235 -9.12 3.58 13.20
CA ARG A 235 -9.83 3.73 14.47
C ARG A 235 -10.25 2.38 15.00
#